data_AF-A0A918C3I0-F1
#
_entry.id   AF-A0A918C3I0-F1
#
_cell.length_a   1.000
_cell.length_b   1.000
_cell.length_c   1.000
_cell.angle_alpha   90.00
_cell.angle_beta   90.00
_cell.angle_gamma   90.00
#
_symmetry.space_group_name_H-M   'P 1'
#
loop_
_entity.id
_entity.type
_entity.pdbx_description
1 polymer ?
#
loop_
_entity_poly.entity_id
_entity_poly.type
_entity_poly.pdbx_seq_one_letter_code
_entity_poly.pdbx_strand_id
1 'polypeptide(L)'
;MRTEEDTPLSERVLLVESRADETALTTIGQGLPRRSANEVPLFLSYNYADVPVGRSFDCCYRRSDKGDVAWARTTVVAVTQQFGVEWDTIPHGWKTLTVLRFEPEIPALIRDLPEAAAWFDQRVSLYVSDKDTWEARGTSR
;
A
#
# COMPACT_ATOMS: atom_id res chain seq x y z
N MET A 1 -14.97 14.60 8.44
CA MET A 1 -14.14 13.47 7.98
C MET A 1 -15.02 12.62 7.08
N ARG A 2 -14.60 12.34 5.85
CA ARG A 2 -15.38 11.50 4.91
C ARG A 2 -15.23 10.04 5.36
N THR A 3 -16.32 9.27 5.40
CA THR A 3 -16.23 7.84 5.73
C THR A 3 -15.84 7.03 4.48
N GLU A 4 -15.46 5.75 4.65
CA GLU A 4 -15.25 4.84 3.53
C GLU A 4 -16.51 4.74 2.65
N GLU A 5 -17.68 4.63 3.29
CA GLU A 5 -18.98 4.52 2.64
C GLU A 5 -19.27 5.74 1.75
N ASP A 6 -18.90 6.94 2.21
CA ASP A 6 -19.06 8.20 1.47
C ASP A 6 -18.05 8.37 0.33
N THR A 7 -17.05 7.50 0.23
CA THR A 7 -16.00 7.57 -0.79
C THR A 7 -16.32 6.70 -2.00
N PRO A 8 -16.32 7.25 -3.23
CA PRO A 8 -16.54 6.50 -4.47
C PRO A 8 -15.66 5.27 -4.54
N LEU A 9 -16.22 4.14 -4.98
CA LEU A 9 -15.49 2.88 -5.10
C LEU A 9 -14.19 3.04 -5.89
N SER A 10 -14.18 3.84 -6.95
CA SER A 10 -12.99 4.13 -7.77
C SER A 10 -11.87 4.87 -7.04
N GLU A 11 -12.18 5.53 -5.93
CA GLU A 11 -11.22 6.22 -5.06
C GLU A 11 -10.73 5.30 -3.93
N ARG A 12 -11.28 4.09 -3.80
CA ARG A 12 -10.98 3.18 -2.69
C ARG A 12 -9.66 2.41 -2.84
N VAL A 13 -8.55 3.13 -3.05
CA VAL A 13 -7.22 2.56 -3.35
C VAL A 13 -6.17 2.98 -2.33
N LEU A 14 -5.22 2.10 -2.00
CA LEU A 14 -3.95 2.48 -1.39
C LEU A 14 -2.96 2.87 -2.49
N LEU A 15 -2.27 4.00 -2.36
CA LEU A 15 -1.20 4.40 -3.27
C LEU A 15 0.16 3.99 -2.73
N VAL A 16 0.87 3.17 -3.50
CA VAL A 16 2.23 2.70 -3.23
C VAL A 16 3.22 3.59 -3.99
N GLU A 17 4.12 4.23 -3.24
CA GLU A 17 5.13 5.14 -3.80
C GLU A 17 6.44 4.43 -4.12
N SER A 18 6.92 3.56 -3.23
CA SER A 18 8.20 2.85 -3.36
C SER A 18 8.33 1.71 -2.36
N ARG A 19 9.33 0.85 -2.57
CA ARG A 19 9.84 -0.08 -1.55
C ARG A 19 10.74 0.68 -0.58
N ALA A 20 10.67 0.34 0.69
CA ALA A 20 11.60 0.88 1.67
C ALA A 20 12.94 0.15 1.58
N ASP A 21 14.03 0.91 1.50
CA ASP A 21 15.39 0.38 1.56
C ASP A 21 15.83 0.11 3.02
N GLU A 22 17.03 -0.44 3.18
CA GLU A 22 17.58 -0.75 4.51
C GLU A 22 17.84 0.51 5.36
N THR A 23 18.07 1.68 4.74
CA THR A 23 18.20 2.97 5.45
C THR A 23 16.86 3.37 6.07
N ALA A 24 15.77 3.30 5.31
CA ALA A 24 14.42 3.55 5.80
C ALA A 24 14.04 2.61 6.95
N LEU A 25 14.35 1.32 6.82
CA LEU A 25 14.07 0.33 7.86
C LEU A 25 14.86 0.61 9.14
N THR A 26 16.11 1.03 9.02
CA THR A 26 16.96 1.37 10.15
C THR A 26 16.54 2.67 10.85
N THR A 27 15.97 3.63 10.11
CA THR A 27 15.68 4.98 10.63
C THR A 27 14.21 5.20 11.01
N ILE A 28 13.29 4.53 10.32
CA ILE A 28 11.84 4.69 10.45
C ILE A 28 11.20 3.37 10.90
N GLY A 29 11.66 2.25 10.33
CA GLY A 29 11.04 0.93 10.49
C GLY A 29 11.40 0.16 11.75
N GLN A 30 12.07 0.76 12.73
CA GLN A 30 12.65 0.03 13.88
C GLN A 30 11.64 -0.77 14.71
N GLY A 31 10.37 -0.33 14.79
CA GLY A 31 9.33 -1.07 15.50
C GLY A 31 8.63 -2.13 14.68
N LEU A 32 8.85 -2.19 13.35
CA LEU A 32 8.17 -3.14 12.48
C LEU A 32 8.60 -4.59 12.78
N PRO A 33 7.75 -5.57 12.51
CA PRO A 33 8.06 -6.95 12.83
C PRO A 33 9.08 -7.50 11.85
N ARG A 34 9.71 -8.62 12.23
CA ARG A 34 10.57 -9.36 11.31
C ARG A 34 9.74 -9.90 10.15
N ARG A 35 10.17 -9.55 8.93
CA ARG A 35 9.47 -9.85 7.67
C ARG A 35 9.56 -11.33 7.29
N SER A 36 8.44 -11.86 6.79
CA SER A 36 8.33 -13.14 6.07
C SER A 36 8.78 -12.99 4.60
N ALA A 37 8.97 -14.10 3.87
CA ALA A 37 9.44 -14.08 2.47
C ALA A 37 8.52 -13.32 1.50
N ASN A 38 7.22 -13.24 1.82
CA ASN A 38 6.20 -12.59 1.01
C ASN A 38 5.79 -11.21 1.54
N GLU A 39 6.55 -10.65 2.47
CA GLU A 39 6.27 -9.36 3.10
C GLU A 39 7.22 -8.29 2.60
N VAL A 40 6.66 -7.15 2.19
CA VAL A 40 7.42 -6.01 1.66
C VAL A 40 7.05 -4.75 2.43
N PRO A 41 8.06 -4.02 2.96
CA PRO A 41 7.85 -2.70 3.52
C PRO A 41 7.74 -1.68 2.39
N LEU A 42 6.64 -0.94 2.39
CA LEU A 42 6.26 -0.01 1.33
C LEU A 42 5.95 1.35 1.92
N PHE A 43 6.37 2.39 1.21
CA PHE A 43 5.90 3.74 1.48
C PHE A 43 4.53 3.91 0.83
N LEU A 44 3.52 4.11 1.68
CA LEU A 44 2.14 4.29 1.25
C LEU A 44 1.70 5.74 1.47
N SER A 45 0.88 6.24 0.56
CA SER A 45 0.07 7.44 0.75
C SER A 45 -1.36 7.13 0.39
N TYR A 46 -2.30 7.76 1.11
CA TYR A 46 -3.66 7.26 1.04
C TYR A 46 -4.70 8.23 1.65
N ASN A 47 -5.95 8.22 1.15
CA ASN A 47 -6.93 9.27 1.47
C ASN A 47 -8.44 8.90 1.41
N TYR A 48 -8.88 7.62 1.48
CA TYR A 48 -10.35 7.30 1.50
C TYR A 48 -10.94 7.03 2.91
N ALA A 49 -10.18 6.48 3.85
CA ALA A 49 -10.61 6.05 5.18
C ALA A 49 -9.41 5.62 6.05
N ASP A 50 -9.66 5.26 7.29
CA ASP A 50 -8.71 4.52 8.14
C ASP A 50 -8.68 3.04 7.71
N VAL A 51 -7.49 2.41 7.66
CA VAL A 51 -7.36 1.00 7.23
C VAL A 51 -6.71 0.16 8.33
N PRO A 52 -7.43 -0.81 8.91
CA PRO A 52 -6.88 -1.61 10.01
C PRO A 52 -5.81 -2.60 9.53
N VAL A 53 -4.85 -2.88 10.41
CA VAL A 53 -3.98 -4.05 10.28
C VAL A 53 -4.84 -5.32 10.18
N GLY A 54 -4.47 -6.23 9.28
CA GLY A 54 -5.23 -7.42 8.93
C GLY A 54 -6.21 -7.22 7.77
N ARG A 55 -6.47 -5.99 7.30
CA ARG A 55 -7.26 -5.77 6.08
C ARG A 55 -6.56 -6.41 4.87
N SER A 56 -7.31 -7.21 4.11
CA SER A 56 -6.85 -7.85 2.87
C SER A 56 -7.49 -7.22 1.64
N PHE A 57 -6.73 -6.96 0.59
CA PHE A 57 -7.16 -6.47 -0.73
C PHE A 57 -6.92 -7.54 -1.81
N ASP A 58 -7.53 -7.37 -2.98
CA ASP A 58 -7.57 -8.42 -4.01
C ASP A 58 -6.51 -8.25 -5.11
N CYS A 59 -6.06 -7.02 -5.36
CA CYS A 59 -5.23 -6.75 -6.54
C CYS A 59 -4.30 -5.55 -6.39
N CYS A 60 -3.34 -5.50 -7.31
CA CYS A 60 -2.41 -4.40 -7.48
C CYS A 60 -2.31 -4.02 -8.96
N TYR A 61 -2.21 -2.73 -9.28
CA TYR A 61 -2.17 -2.27 -10.67
C TYR A 61 -1.57 -0.88 -10.80
N ARG A 62 -1.13 -0.51 -12.01
CA ARG A 62 -0.63 0.84 -12.29
C ARG A 62 -1.80 1.81 -12.52
N ARG A 63 -1.65 3.05 -12.04
CA ARG A 63 -2.59 4.14 -12.33
C ARG A 63 -2.63 4.49 -13.81
N SER A 64 -1.52 4.38 -14.53
CA SER A 64 -1.45 4.76 -15.95
C SER A 64 -1.92 3.66 -16.91
N ASP A 65 -1.98 2.41 -16.46
CA ASP A 65 -2.23 1.26 -17.32
C ASP A 65 -3.42 0.43 -16.81
N LYS A 66 -4.45 0.26 -17.64
CA LYS A 66 -5.64 -0.53 -17.31
C LYS A 66 -5.50 -2.02 -17.70
N GLY A 67 -4.43 -2.41 -18.39
CA GLY A 67 -4.18 -3.80 -18.77
C GLY A 67 -3.28 -4.56 -17.79
N ASP A 68 -2.54 -3.84 -16.95
CA ASP A 68 -1.51 -4.38 -16.07
C ASP A 68 -2.02 -4.49 -14.62
N VAL A 69 -2.81 -5.54 -14.36
CA VAL A 69 -3.32 -5.92 -13.04
C VAL A 69 -2.72 -7.25 -12.58
N ALA A 70 -2.16 -7.26 -11.38
CA ALA A 70 -1.82 -8.50 -10.68
C ALA A 70 -2.89 -8.81 -9.64
N TRP A 71 -3.50 -9.98 -9.78
CA TRP A 71 -4.44 -10.53 -8.81
C TRP A 71 -3.66 -11.28 -7.74
N ALA A 72 -3.54 -10.67 -6.56
CA ALA A 72 -2.81 -11.21 -5.43
C ALA A 72 -3.44 -10.71 -4.14
N ARG A 73 -3.77 -11.63 -3.23
CA ARG A 73 -4.30 -11.25 -1.93
C ARG A 73 -3.22 -10.48 -1.18
N THR A 74 -3.52 -9.24 -0.82
CA THR A 74 -2.57 -8.32 -0.20
C THR A 74 -3.07 -7.94 1.19
N THR A 75 -2.33 -8.27 2.25
CA THR A 75 -2.77 -8.02 3.64
C THR A 75 -1.88 -7.00 4.31
N VAL A 76 -2.47 -6.03 5.01
CA VAL A 76 -1.74 -5.09 5.88
C VAL A 76 -1.26 -5.86 7.11
N VAL A 77 0.06 -5.98 7.29
CA VAL A 77 0.65 -6.74 8.41
C VAL A 77 1.05 -5.83 9.56
N ALA A 78 1.64 -4.69 9.25
CA ALA A 78 2.11 -3.72 10.22
C ALA A 78 2.18 -2.35 9.58
N VAL A 79 2.04 -1.31 10.38
CA VAL A 79 2.16 0.07 9.94
C VAL A 79 2.90 0.87 11.00
N THR A 80 3.79 1.74 10.54
CA THR A 80 4.47 2.73 11.36
C THR A 80 4.56 4.05 10.61
N GLN A 81 5.02 5.08 11.29
CA GLN A 81 5.43 6.35 10.72
C GLN A 81 6.82 6.73 11.25
N GLN A 82 7.12 8.03 11.33
CA GLN A 82 8.33 8.53 11.97
C GLN A 82 8.36 8.09 13.43
N PHE A 83 9.56 7.81 13.95
CA PHE A 83 9.81 7.34 15.32
C PHE A 83 9.49 5.86 15.61
N GLY A 84 9.12 5.06 14.60
CA GLY A 84 9.13 3.60 14.71
C GLY A 84 8.09 3.00 15.66
N VAL A 85 7.03 3.73 16.00
CA VAL A 85 5.92 3.19 16.80
C VAL A 85 4.92 2.51 15.87
N GLU A 86 4.68 1.22 16.09
CA GLU A 86 3.64 0.49 15.36
C GLU A 86 2.25 1.00 15.73
N TRP A 87 1.36 1.05 14.73
CA TRP A 87 -0.04 1.37 14.90
C TRP A 87 -0.94 0.22 14.46
N ASP A 88 -2.15 0.18 15.00
CA ASP A 88 -3.16 -0.81 14.63
C ASP A 88 -3.87 -0.49 13.30
N THR A 89 -3.65 0.73 12.77
CA THR A 89 -4.40 1.27 11.64
C THR A 89 -3.54 2.25 10.85
N ILE A 90 -3.63 2.21 9.52
CA ILE A 90 -3.12 3.25 8.62
C ILE A 90 -4.10 4.43 8.69
N PRO A 91 -3.72 5.59 9.25
CA PRO A 91 -4.66 6.69 9.43
C PRO A 91 -4.98 7.36 8.10
N HIS A 92 -6.22 7.79 7.96
CA HIS A 92 -6.75 8.52 6.81
C HIS A 92 -5.93 9.77 6.51
N GLY A 93 -5.44 9.91 5.27
CA GLY A 93 -4.70 11.09 4.82
C GLY A 93 -3.21 11.07 5.18
N TRP A 94 -2.72 10.01 5.82
CA TRP A 94 -1.33 9.91 6.24
C TRP A 94 -0.45 9.22 5.20
N LYS A 95 0.83 9.57 5.27
CA LYS A 95 1.90 8.81 4.67
C LYS A 95 2.52 7.92 5.71
N THR A 96 2.64 6.64 5.41
CA THR A 96 3.12 5.62 6.35
C THR A 96 4.18 4.75 5.72
N LEU A 97 4.93 4.06 6.56
CA LEU A 97 5.72 2.90 6.19
C LEU A 97 4.91 1.67 6.62
N THR A 98 4.46 0.87 5.65
CA THR A 98 3.54 -0.24 5.89
C THR A 98 4.14 -1.53 5.36
N VAL A 99 4.06 -2.60 6.14
CA VAL A 99 4.40 -3.95 5.66
C VAL A 99 3.15 -4.58 5.06
N LEU A 100 3.21 -4.91 3.77
CA LEU A 100 2.17 -5.67 3.09
C LEU A 100 2.65 -7.09 2.85
N ARG A 101 1.80 -8.08 3.13
CA ARG A 101 1.99 -9.48 2.74
C ARG A 101 1.22 -9.78 1.46
N PHE A 102 1.88 -10.43 0.51
CA PHE A 102 1.26 -10.84 -0.74
C PHE A 102 1.16 -12.36 -0.83
N GLU A 103 0.04 -12.87 -1.34
CA GLU A 103 -0.19 -14.31 -1.51
C GLU A 103 -0.62 -14.61 -2.96
N PRO A 104 -0.05 -15.65 -3.61
CA PRO A 104 0.93 -16.59 -3.08
C PRO A 104 2.39 -16.06 -3.04
N GLU A 105 2.68 -14.99 -3.76
CA GLU A 105 4.00 -14.34 -3.84
C GLU A 105 3.86 -12.84 -4.08
N ILE A 106 4.96 -12.09 -3.92
CA ILE A 106 5.00 -10.65 -4.18
C ILE A 106 4.90 -10.41 -5.70
N PRO A 107 3.89 -9.67 -6.21
CA PRO A 107 3.76 -9.41 -7.64
C PRO A 107 4.98 -8.70 -8.25
N ALA A 108 5.30 -8.99 -9.51
CA ALA A 108 6.41 -8.34 -10.23
C ALA A 108 6.31 -6.81 -10.18
N LEU A 109 5.10 -6.26 -10.35
CA LEU A 109 4.83 -4.82 -10.24
C LEU A 109 5.22 -4.20 -8.89
N ILE A 110 5.25 -4.97 -7.80
CA ILE A 110 5.73 -4.54 -6.48
C ILE A 110 7.26 -4.73 -6.40
N ARG A 111 7.77 -5.87 -6.85
CA ARG A 111 9.22 -6.18 -6.84
C ARG A 111 10.03 -5.17 -7.66
N ASP A 112 9.45 -4.70 -8.76
CA ASP A 112 10.10 -3.78 -9.69
C ASP A 112 9.97 -2.30 -9.26
N LEU A 113 9.29 -2.01 -8.14
CA LEU A 113 9.25 -0.67 -7.59
C LEU A 113 10.66 -0.22 -7.18
N PRO A 114 10.98 1.07 -7.38
CA PRO A 114 12.22 1.63 -6.87
C PRO A 114 12.25 1.53 -5.33
N GLU A 115 13.46 1.37 -4.81
CA GLU A 115 13.73 1.44 -3.38
C GLU A 115 14.03 2.90 -2.99
N ALA A 116 13.63 3.30 -1.78
CA ALA A 116 13.86 4.65 -1.27
C ALA A 116 14.14 4.63 0.23
N ALA A 117 14.88 5.64 0.70
CA ALA A 117 15.16 5.85 2.12
C ALA A 117 14.07 6.69 2.84
N ALA A 118 13.23 7.41 2.08
CA ALA A 118 12.21 8.31 2.61
C ALA A 118 11.02 8.47 1.65
N TRP A 119 9.94 9.06 2.16
CA TRP A 119 8.79 9.48 1.35
C TRP A 119 9.17 10.54 0.29
N PHE A 120 8.39 10.63 -0.78
CA PHE A 120 8.51 11.62 -1.87
C PHE A 120 9.74 11.51 -2.79
N ASP A 121 10.57 10.50 -2.63
CA ASP A 121 11.76 10.34 -3.47
C ASP A 121 11.38 9.89 -4.92
N GLN A 122 10.17 9.33 -5.10
CA GLN A 122 9.75 8.72 -6.36
C GLN A 122 8.32 9.13 -6.76
N ARG A 123 8.08 9.36 -8.05
CA ARG A 123 6.75 9.59 -8.63
C ARG A 123 6.20 8.30 -9.25
N VAL A 124 5.98 7.27 -8.43
CA VAL A 124 5.28 6.06 -8.87
C VAL A 124 3.81 6.13 -8.46
N SER A 125 2.93 5.57 -9.28
CA SER A 125 1.50 5.49 -8.98
C SER A 125 1.01 4.07 -9.18
N LEU A 126 1.37 3.22 -8.22
CA LEU A 126 0.86 1.87 -8.11
C LEU A 126 -0.23 1.83 -7.07
N TYR A 127 -1.32 1.15 -7.37
CA TYR A 127 -2.48 1.04 -6.51
C TYR A 127 -2.65 -0.39 -6.00
N VAL A 128 -3.09 -0.51 -4.75
CA VAL A 128 -3.61 -1.74 -4.16
C VAL A 128 -5.06 -1.50 -3.78
N SER A 129 -5.98 -2.39 -4.15
CA SER A 129 -7.40 -2.23 -3.85
C SER A 129 -8.19 -3.54 -3.98
N ASP A 130 -9.47 -3.46 -3.64
CA ASP A 130 -10.43 -4.53 -3.87
C ASP A 130 -10.78 -4.67 -5.36
N LYS A 131 -11.26 -5.85 -5.72
CA LYS A 131 -11.72 -6.16 -7.08
C LYS A 131 -12.79 -5.16 -7.56
N ASP A 132 -13.76 -4.85 -6.71
CA ASP A 132 -14.86 -3.96 -7.06
C ASP A 132 -14.37 -2.53 -7.35
N THR A 133 -13.34 -2.07 -6.64
CA THR A 133 -12.68 -0.78 -6.90
C THR A 133 -12.00 -0.76 -8.26
N TRP A 134 -11.30 -1.84 -8.61
CA TRP A 134 -10.70 -1.99 -9.93
C TRP A 134 -11.75 -1.97 -11.04
N GLU A 135 -12.85 -2.72 -10.88
CA GLU A 135 -13.93 -2.81 -11.87
C GLU A 135 -14.64 -1.46 -12.05
N ALA A 136 -14.90 -0.73 -10.96
CA ALA A 136 -15.50 0.61 -10.99
C ALA A 136 -14.66 1.64 -11.77
N ARG A 137 -13.34 1.45 -11.85
CA ARG A 137 -12.44 2.30 -12.66
C ARG A 137 -12.66 2.14 -14.17
N GLY A 138 -13.27 1.04 -14.60
CA GLY A 138 -13.66 0.79 -15.99
C GLY A 138 -14.89 1.60 -16.43
N THR A 139 -15.75 1.96 -15.49
CA THR A 139 -17.05 2.61 -15.75
C THR A 139 -17.01 4.14 -15.73
N SER A 140 -15.95 4.76 -15.20
CA SER A 140 -15.76 6.22 -15.27
C SER A 140 -15.31 6.61 -16.69
N ARG A 141 -16.28 6.90 -17.57
CA ARG A 141 -16.10 7.63 -18.83
C ARG A 141 -16.55 9.07 -18.65
#